data_AF-A0A371EGV8-F1
#
_entry.id   AF-A0A371EGV8-F1
#
_cell.length_a   1.000
_cell.length_b   1.000
_cell.length_c   1.000
_cell.angle_alpha   90.00
_cell.angle_beta   90.00
_cell.angle_gamma   90.00
#
_symmetry.space_group_name_H-M   'P 1'
#
loop_
_entity.id
_entity.type
_entity.pdbx_description
1 polymer ?
#
loop_
_entity_poly.entity_id
_entity_poly.type
_entity_poly.pdbx_seq_one_letter_code
_entity_poly.pdbx_strand_id
1 'polypeptide(L)'
;MTLLRDFIKHAKKHDKNLELVCYKHILDEKRKKLDNKSEAIIMVRYHLTRAYKLIFLITKKITTSRDVVFNENMTWKWDENCIGRE
;
A
#
# COMPACT_ATOMS: atom_id res chain seq x y z
N MET A 1 1.54 -15.51 -6.57
CA MET A 1 2.87 -14.90 -6.26
C MET A 1 3.63 -14.38 -7.48
N THR A 2 3.42 -14.92 -8.69
CA THR A 2 4.02 -14.39 -9.94
C THR A 2 3.13 -13.32 -10.57
N LEU A 3 1.82 -13.60 -10.70
CA LEU A 3 0.81 -12.71 -11.27
C LEU A 3 0.83 -11.29 -10.66
N LEU A 4 0.88 -11.16 -9.34
CA LEU A 4 0.92 -9.86 -8.66
C LEU A 4 2.20 -9.06 -8.97
N ARG A 5 3.35 -9.73 -9.13
CA ARG A 5 4.59 -9.05 -9.49
C ARG A 5 4.58 -8.55 -10.93
N ASP A 6 3.99 -9.34 -11.82
CA ASP A 6 3.84 -8.97 -13.23
C ASP A 6 2.80 -7.85 -13.40
N PHE A 7 1.71 -7.90 -12.64
CA PHE A 7 0.72 -6.81 -12.56
C PHE A 7 1.37 -5.51 -12.05
N ILE A 8 2.11 -5.53 -10.93
CA ILE A 8 2.80 -4.34 -10.41
C ILE A 8 3.80 -3.78 -11.43
N LYS A 9 4.55 -4.66 -12.12
CA LYS A 9 5.50 -4.24 -13.16
C LYS A 9 4.77 -3.58 -14.34
N HIS A 10 3.68 -4.18 -14.80
CA HIS A 10 2.91 -3.66 -15.92
C HIS A 10 2.21 -2.35 -15.54
N ALA A 11 1.59 -2.29 -14.38
CA ALA A 11 0.92 -1.09 -13.88
C ALA A 11 1.91 0.07 -13.67
N LYS A 12 3.13 -0.19 -13.16
CA LYS A 12 4.19 0.84 -13.09
C LYS A 12 4.74 1.30 -14.45
N LYS A 13 4.59 0.49 -15.50
CA LYS A 13 4.99 0.88 -16.86
C LYS A 13 4.03 1.92 -17.44
N HIS A 14 2.74 1.81 -17.12
CA HIS A 14 1.73 2.78 -17.55
C HIS A 14 1.67 4.00 -16.63
N ASP A 15 1.80 3.80 -15.31
CA ASP A 15 1.78 4.87 -14.31
C ASP A 15 3.04 4.87 -13.44
N LYS A 16 3.91 5.86 -13.66
CA LYS A 16 5.20 5.98 -12.96
C LYS A 16 5.03 6.20 -11.45
N ASN A 17 3.91 6.80 -11.04
CA ASN A 17 3.57 7.12 -9.65
C ASN A 17 2.52 6.17 -9.05
N LEU A 18 2.46 4.92 -9.52
CA LEU A 18 1.51 3.96 -8.99
C LEU A 18 1.84 3.55 -7.55
N GLU A 19 0.91 3.90 -6.67
CA GLU A 19 0.89 3.46 -5.28
C GLU A 19 -0.35 2.62 -5.03
N LEU A 20 -0.15 1.45 -4.43
CA LEU A 20 -1.22 0.47 -4.24
C LEU A 20 -1.72 0.51 -2.81
N VAL A 21 -3.05 0.55 -2.65
CA VAL A 21 -3.69 0.45 -1.34
C VAL A 21 -3.68 -1.00 -0.89
N CYS A 22 -3.20 -1.21 0.33
CA CYS A 22 -3.03 -2.50 0.96
C CYS A 22 -3.61 -2.46 2.37
N TYR A 23 -3.96 -3.64 2.89
CA TYR A 23 -4.43 -3.78 4.26
C TYR A 23 -3.55 -4.78 5.00
N LYS A 24 -3.18 -4.42 6.23
CA LYS A 24 -2.55 -5.34 7.16
C LYS A 24 -3.54 -5.68 8.25
N HIS A 25 -3.73 -6.97 8.48
CA HIS A 25 -4.55 -7.45 9.57
C HIS A 25 -3.90 -7.11 10.92
N ILE A 26 -4.72 -6.60 11.84
CA ILE A 26 -4.33 -6.39 13.24
C ILE A 26 -4.82 -7.59 14.03
N LEU A 27 -3.93 -8.24 14.76
CA LEU A 27 -4.29 -9.34 15.66
C LEU A 27 -5.30 -8.85 16.71
N ASP A 28 -6.35 -9.63 16.97
CA ASP A 28 -7.39 -9.26 17.94
C ASP A 28 -6.84 -9.03 19.35
N GLU A 29 -5.73 -9.67 19.73
CA GLU A 29 -5.05 -9.47 21.03
C GLU A 29 -4.54 -8.03 21.23
N LYS A 30 -4.22 -7.31 20.16
CA LYS A 30 -3.76 -5.92 20.22
C LYS A 30 -4.90 -4.90 20.11
N ARG A 31 -6.13 -5.37 19.93
CA ARG A 31 -7.30 -4.57 19.59
C ARG A 31 -8.15 -4.34 20.84
N LYS A 32 -8.66 -3.12 21.02
CA LYS A 32 -9.69 -2.85 22.03
C LYS A 32 -11.07 -2.88 21.39
N LYS A 33 -12.13 -2.96 22.21
CA LYS A 33 -13.51 -2.97 21.71
C LYS A 33 -13.74 -1.71 20.84
N LEU A 34 -14.22 -1.92 19.61
CA LEU A 34 -14.46 -0.92 18.55
C LEU A 34 -13.25 -0.43 17.73
N ASP A 35 -12.02 -0.91 17.96
CA ASP A 35 -10.89 -0.57 17.08
C ASP A 35 -11.08 -1.13 15.66
N ASN A 36 -10.31 -0.70 14.65
CA ASN A 36 -10.39 -1.28 13.31
C ASN A 36 -9.78 -2.69 13.22
N LYS A 37 -10.29 -3.55 12.32
CA LYS A 37 -9.77 -4.93 12.09
C LYS A 37 -8.48 -4.98 11.25
N SER A 38 -8.17 -3.88 10.57
CA SER A 38 -7.06 -3.76 9.65
C SER A 38 -6.56 -2.33 9.59
N GLU A 39 -5.25 -2.18 9.42
CA GLU A 39 -4.62 -0.90 9.13
C GLU A 39 -4.48 -0.72 7.62
N ALA A 40 -4.86 0.47 7.14
CA ALA A 40 -4.64 0.88 5.76
C ALA A 40 -3.17 1.26 5.56
N ILE A 41 -2.58 0.73 4.49
CA ILE A 41 -1.17 0.83 4.16
C ILE A 41 -1.03 1.13 2.67
N ILE A 42 -0.03 1.92 2.31
CA ILE A 42 0.35 2.13 0.92
C ILE A 42 1.59 1.30 0.60
N MET A 43 1.56 0.54 -0.49
CA MET A 43 2.75 -0.06 -1.07
C MET A 43 3.39 0.90 -2.09
N VAL A 44 4.66 1.24 -1.84
CA VAL A 44 5.43 2.15 -2.71
C VAL A 44 6.38 1.39 -3.63
N ARG A 45 7.03 0.34 -3.11
CA ARG A 45 8.09 -0.37 -3.86
C ARG A 45 8.21 -1.84 -3.49
N TYR A 46 8.64 -2.63 -4.46
CA TYR A 46 9.11 -3.99 -4.26
C TYR A 46 10.57 -4.02 -3.81
N HIS A 47 10.89 -4.76 -2.75
CA HIS A 47 12.24 -4.97 -2.26
C HIS A 47 12.83 -6.28 -2.82
N LEU A 48 14.14 -6.30 -3.08
CA LEU A 48 14.85 -7.43 -3.69
C LEU A 48 14.68 -8.74 -2.90
N THR A 49 14.54 -8.66 -1.58
CA THR A 49 14.32 -9.82 -0.68
C THR A 49 12.89 -10.39 -0.74
N ARG A 50 12.16 -10.13 -1.83
CA ARG A 50 10.75 -10.51 -2.05
C ARG A 50 9.77 -9.94 -1.03
N ALA A 51 10.14 -8.83 -0.38
CA ALA A 51 9.29 -8.10 0.55
C ALA A 51 8.75 -6.83 -0.14
N TYR A 52 7.64 -6.32 0.37
CA TYR A 52 7.07 -5.05 -0.08
C TYR A 52 7.47 -3.94 0.90
N LYS A 53 7.86 -2.78 0.36
CA LYS A 53 8.06 -1.56 1.15
C LYS A 53 6.72 -0.86 1.30
N LEU A 54 6.29 -0.79 2.54
CA LEU A 54 4.96 -0.39 2.98
C LEU A 54 5.06 0.87 3.83
N ILE A 55 4.09 1.77 3.68
CA ILE A 55 3.94 2.98 4.48
C ILE A 55 2.58 2.91 5.18
N PHE A 56 2.58 2.94 6.50
CA PHE A 56 1.36 3.08 7.28
C PHE A 56 0.85 4.52 7.15
N LEU A 57 -0.41 4.70 6.76
CA LEU A 57 -1.00 6.02 6.58
C LEU A 57 -1.14 6.80 7.89
N ILE A 58 -1.53 6.09 8.94
CA ILE A 58 -1.84 6.69 10.25
C ILE A 58 -0.55 7.02 11.01
N THR A 59 0.37 6.06 11.09
CA THR A 59 1.61 6.21 11.88
C THR A 59 2.77 6.78 11.07
N LYS A 60 2.60 6.95 9.75
CA LYS A 60 3.65 7.34 8.79
C LYS A 60 4.91 6.47 8.85
N LYS A 61 4.81 5.29 9.46
CA LYS A 61 5.94 4.37 9.64
C LYS A 61 6.19 3.60 8.34
N ILE A 62 7.46 3.42 8.00
CA ILE A 62 7.88 2.59 6.88
C ILE A 62 8.20 1.19 7.41
N THR A 63 7.71 0.14 6.77
CA THR A 63 7.96 -1.25 7.15
C THR A 63 8.10 -2.12 5.91
N THR A 64 8.84 -3.22 6.02
CA THR A 64 8.93 -4.24 4.98
C THR A 64 8.17 -5.49 5.40
N SER A 65 7.21 -5.95 4.60
CA SER A 65 6.44 -7.18 4.88
C SER A 65 6.12 -7.93 3.60
N ARG A 66 5.92 -9.25 3.72
CA ARG A 66 5.43 -10.12 2.64
C ARG A 66 3.94 -10.38 2.76
N ASP A 67 3.45 -10.47 3.99
CA ASP A 67 2.07 -10.78 4.35
C ASP A 67 1.24 -9.50 4.36
N VAL A 68 0.78 -9.10 3.18
CA VAL A 68 -0.16 -8.00 2.98
C VAL A 68 -1.18 -8.38 1.93
N VAL A 69 -2.41 -7.93 2.13
CA VAL A 69 -3.50 -8.11 1.18
C VAL A 69 -3.63 -6.85 0.34
N PHE A 70 -3.55 -7.01 -0.98
CA PHE A 70 -3.64 -5.93 -1.95
C PHE A 70 -5.08 -5.73 -2.40
N ASN A 71 -5.49 -4.47 -2.53
CA ASN A 71 -6.72 -4.13 -3.23
C ASN A 71 -6.35 -3.66 -4.64
N GLU A 72 -6.42 -4.56 -5.62
CA GLU A 72 -6.03 -4.29 -7.01
C GLU A 72 -6.93 -3.25 -7.70
N ASN A 73 -8.14 -3.02 -7.16
CA ASN A 73 -9.10 -2.06 -7.67
C ASN A 73 -8.89 -0.64 -7.13
N MET A 74 -7.94 -0.45 -6.20
CA MET A 74 -7.78 0.81 -5.49
C MET A 74 -6.32 1.27 -5.49
N THR A 75 -6.09 2.40 -6.17
CA THR A 75 -4.79 3.05 -6.26
C THR A 75 -4.82 4.32 -5.42
N TRP A 76 -3.72 4.59 -4.71
CA TRP A 76 -3.56 5.85 -4.01
C TRP A 76 -2.96 6.87 -4.95
N LYS A 77 -3.59 8.03 -5.05
CA LYS A 77 -3.03 9.20 -5.70
C LYS A 77 -2.64 10.16 -4.58
N TRP A 78 -1.36 10.48 -4.46
CA TRP A 78 -1.01 11.73 -3.79
C TRP A 78 -1.66 12.82 -4.60
N ASP A 79 -2.45 13.66 -3.94
CA ASP A 79 -3.04 14.81 -4.61
C ASP A 79 -1.90 15.70 -5.13
N GLU A 80 -1.63 15.59 -6.43
CA GLU A 80 -0.76 16.48 -7.16
C GLU A 80 -1.67 17.54 -7.80
N ASN A 81 -2.36 18.41 -7.02
CA ASN A 81 -2.69 19.81 -7.36
C ASN A 81 -3.74 20.44 -6.41
N CYS A 82 -3.26 21.10 -5.34
CA CYS A 82 -3.76 22.43 -4.97
C CYS A 82 -2.75 23.48 -5.43
N ILE A 83 -2.59 23.66 -6.75
CA ILE A 83 -1.98 24.88 -7.31
C ILE A 83 -2.88 25.32 -8.45
N GLY A 84 -3.72 26.32 -8.17
CA GLY A 84 -4.49 27.00 -9.19
C GLY A 84 -3.57 27.62 -10.24
N ARG A 85 -3.94 27.41 -11.50
CA ARG A 85 -3.54 28.26 -12.62
C ARG A 85 -4.72 28.33 -13.58
N GLU A 86 -5.50 29.38 -13.44
CA GLU A 86 -6.02 30.14 -14.59
C GLU A 86 -5.03 31.26 -14.88
#